data_AF-A0A2M7F4D4-F1
#
_entry.id   AF-A0A2M7F4D4-F1
#
_cell.length_a   1.000
_cell.length_b   1.000
_cell.length_c   1.000
_cell.angle_alpha   90.00
_cell.angle_beta   90.00
_cell.angle_gamma   90.00
#
_symmetry.space_group_name_H-M   'P 1'
#
loop_
_entity.id
_entity.type
_entity.pdbx_description
1 polymer ?
#
loop_
_entity_poly.entity_id
_entity_poly.type
_entity_poly.pdbx_seq_one_letter_code
_entity_poly.pdbx_strand_id
1 'polypeptide(L)'
;MEIQSVPARAAQLEIVKNQTASPSDVVVTCGESWKCPVYVRQMPPCRNECPSSEDIRGYLTVVAAAEYQKKSPEEALDEAWHILTDKNPMPATHGRICPHPCEDGCNRKNKSDGPVAINNFERVVGDHGLERGLRFKKLTEKVRKERVAVIGSGPSGLSCVYQLARRGYPVTIFEAYDKPGGMLRYGIPSYRLPDKVLDGEIKNILDLGVELRCNTRVGVDIPFEELCKKYNAVYVAIGAHRGAKLNVPGEDAANVFTAADYLNRINSGVKVDLGNKVVVVGGGDSAIDAARVSLRMAHKGAGDADQFDTESAQTVLDSARVSKRLSHAEVAILYRRTRAEMPAIGHEILEAEKEGVRIEFLAAPIEILTQDGRVAGIQCIRMELGEPDKSGRRRPIPVKGSEFTIEATAVISGIGQQPDLAGGLMELANQWGWINIRNNRQTGLDGVFAGGDVLGLGISSRSVGEGRKAAQAIEAYLNGREYKPLPMIRPIKETHLRFDYYKDAPRHEKKSLPAEERIRGFQEIYQRLTRDEAVAEAKRCMSCGLCFNCDQCRIYCPREAVSRDLARPMGQVMFTDYTKCNGCHICSLICPCGYIEMGMGL
;
A
#
# COMPACT_ATOMS: atom_id res chain seq x y z
N MET A 1 -36.22 -16.21 -15.53
CA MET A 1 -37.51 -16.01 -14.83
C MET A 1 -37.59 -14.56 -14.45
N GLU A 2 -38.41 -13.82 -15.19
CA GLU A 2 -38.76 -12.42 -14.90
C GLU A 2 -39.49 -12.35 -13.56
N ILE A 3 -39.12 -11.38 -12.72
CA ILE A 3 -39.80 -11.12 -11.45
C ILE A 3 -40.93 -10.13 -11.76
N GLN A 4 -42.17 -10.63 -11.71
CA GLN A 4 -43.40 -9.85 -11.83
C GLN A 4 -43.53 -8.88 -10.65
N SER A 5 -43.94 -7.65 -10.96
CA SER A 5 -44.29 -6.59 -10.01
C SER A 5 -45.60 -6.92 -9.27
N VAL A 6 -45.61 -6.71 -7.95
CA VAL A 6 -46.81 -6.82 -7.11
C VAL A 6 -47.53 -5.47 -7.08
N PRO A 7 -48.87 -5.41 -7.22
CA PRO A 7 -49.59 -4.14 -7.37
C PRO A 7 -49.88 -3.47 -6.01
N ALA A 8 -49.72 -2.15 -5.96
CA ALA A 8 -50.05 -1.31 -4.82
C ALA A 8 -51.57 -1.27 -4.58
N ARG A 9 -52.03 -1.77 -3.44
CA ARG A 9 -53.39 -1.51 -2.94
C ARG A 9 -53.39 -0.15 -2.24
N ALA A 10 -54.01 0.84 -2.89
CA ALA A 10 -54.40 2.10 -2.27
C ALA A 10 -55.54 1.84 -1.27
N ALA A 11 -55.24 1.88 0.02
CA ALA A 11 -56.25 2.06 1.05
C ALA A 11 -56.44 3.56 1.27
N GLN A 12 -57.62 4.07 0.90
CA GLN A 12 -58.06 5.42 1.22
C GLN A 12 -58.14 5.56 2.75
N LEU A 13 -57.20 6.31 3.34
CA LEU A 13 -57.31 6.81 4.71
C LEU A 13 -58.11 8.12 4.65
N GLU A 14 -59.33 8.09 5.19
CA GLU A 14 -60.16 9.27 5.39
C GLU A 14 -59.41 10.31 6.22
N ILE A 15 -59.30 11.51 5.65
CA ILE A 15 -58.70 12.68 6.26
C ILE A 15 -59.66 13.17 7.36
N VAL A 16 -59.35 12.87 8.61
CA VAL A 16 -59.95 13.55 9.76
C VAL A 16 -59.48 15.00 9.72
N LYS A 17 -60.37 15.90 9.29
CA LYS A 17 -60.18 17.36 9.38
C LYS A 17 -60.20 17.79 10.85
N ASN A 18 -59.04 17.75 11.51
CA ASN A 18 -58.82 18.57 12.69
C ASN A 18 -58.23 19.92 12.27
N GLN A 19 -59.08 20.94 12.36
CA GLN A 19 -58.72 22.34 12.23
C GLN A 19 -57.90 22.74 13.46
N THR A 20 -56.57 22.86 13.31
CA THR A 20 -55.65 23.76 14.04
C THR A 20 -54.18 23.40 13.74
N ALA A 21 -53.74 23.49 12.48
CA ALA A 21 -52.33 23.51 12.15
C ALA A 21 -52.08 24.57 11.08
N SER A 22 -51.08 25.42 11.29
CA SER A 22 -50.71 26.48 10.36
C SER A 22 -50.07 25.87 9.09
N PRO A 23 -50.14 26.51 7.92
CA PRO A 23 -49.46 26.02 6.70
C PRO A 23 -47.94 25.85 6.84
N SER A 24 -47.31 26.35 7.91
CA SER A 24 -45.88 26.19 8.21
C SER A 24 -45.51 24.87 8.89
N ASP A 25 -46.49 24.03 9.26
CA ASP A 25 -46.27 22.80 10.05
C ASP A 25 -46.26 21.51 9.22
N VAL A 26 -46.38 21.59 7.89
CA VAL A 26 -46.33 20.41 7.02
C VAL A 26 -44.86 20.06 6.73
N VAL A 27 -44.35 19.06 7.44
CA VAL A 27 -42.96 18.56 7.34
C VAL A 27 -42.72 17.75 6.06
N VAL A 28 -43.77 17.25 5.39
CA VAL A 28 -43.68 16.41 4.19
C VAL A 28 -44.60 16.95 3.11
N THR A 29 -44.06 17.38 1.97
CA THR A 29 -44.84 17.75 0.79
C THR A 29 -44.45 16.83 -0.36
N CYS A 30 -45.43 16.21 -1.03
CA CYS A 30 -45.18 15.33 -2.19
C CYS A 30 -44.18 14.19 -1.98
N GLY A 31 -44.00 13.70 -0.75
CA GLY A 31 -43.06 12.62 -0.49
C GLY A 31 -41.61 13.08 -0.39
N GLU A 32 -41.34 14.36 -0.09
CA GLU A 32 -40.02 14.89 0.26
C GLU A 32 -40.07 15.76 1.54
N SER A 33 -39.05 15.67 2.41
CA SER A 33 -38.87 16.58 3.55
C SER A 33 -37.46 17.17 3.61
N TRP A 34 -37.36 18.49 3.65
CA TRP A 34 -36.09 19.21 3.85
C TRP A 34 -35.70 19.35 5.33
N LYS A 35 -36.53 18.88 6.26
CA LYS A 35 -36.32 19.00 7.72
C LYS A 35 -35.98 17.66 8.41
N CYS A 36 -36.22 16.53 7.76
CA CYS A 36 -36.03 15.21 8.38
C CYS A 36 -34.62 14.62 8.13
N PRO A 37 -34.14 13.73 9.01
CA PRO A 37 -32.81 13.12 8.88
C PRO A 37 -32.76 12.04 7.79
N VAL A 38 -31.61 11.94 7.14
CA VAL A 38 -31.24 10.86 6.22
C VAL A 38 -29.95 10.21 6.70
N TYR A 39 -29.91 8.88 6.65
CA TYR A 39 -28.74 8.08 7.02
C TYR A 39 -27.84 7.88 5.80
N VAL A 40 -26.75 8.65 5.71
CA VAL A 40 -25.87 8.68 4.53
C VAL A 40 -24.53 8.07 4.88
N ARG A 41 -24.20 6.94 4.24
CA ARG A 41 -22.86 6.33 4.37
C ARG A 41 -21.84 7.21 3.64
N GLN A 42 -20.93 7.80 4.40
CA GLN A 42 -19.86 8.64 3.84
C GLN A 42 -18.55 7.86 3.71
N MET A 43 -17.67 8.35 2.83
CA MET A 43 -16.32 7.81 2.65
C MET A 43 -15.44 8.23 3.85
N PRO A 44 -14.82 7.29 4.58
CA PRO A 44 -13.87 7.65 5.63
C PRO A 44 -12.55 8.12 5.00
N PRO A 45 -11.87 9.14 5.56
CA PRO A 45 -10.67 9.70 4.93
C PRO A 45 -9.51 8.71 4.87
N CYS A 46 -9.38 7.78 5.84
CA CYS A 46 -8.36 6.73 5.79
C CYS A 46 -8.48 5.86 4.52
N ARG A 47 -9.71 5.57 4.05
CA ARG A 47 -9.95 4.83 2.80
C ARG A 47 -9.69 5.68 1.57
N ASN A 48 -9.98 6.98 1.65
CA ASN A 48 -9.69 7.93 0.58
C ASN A 48 -8.18 8.04 0.32
N GLU A 49 -7.39 8.13 1.39
CA GLU A 49 -5.92 8.22 1.31
C GLU A 49 -5.25 6.89 0.98
N CYS A 50 -5.91 5.75 1.25
CA CYS A 50 -5.38 4.43 0.89
C CYS A 50 -5.39 4.22 -0.63
N PRO A 51 -4.23 4.07 -1.30
CA PRO A 51 -4.20 3.89 -2.75
C PRO A 51 -4.82 2.58 -3.23
N SER A 52 -4.81 1.53 -2.38
CA SER A 52 -5.54 0.27 -2.60
C SER A 52 -7.06 0.43 -2.47
N SER A 53 -7.52 1.48 -1.78
CA SER A 53 -8.91 1.80 -1.40
C SER A 53 -9.57 0.73 -0.51
N GLU A 54 -8.79 0.16 0.41
CA GLU A 54 -9.23 -0.83 1.40
C GLU A 54 -10.38 -0.33 2.28
N ASP A 55 -11.26 -1.24 2.74
CA ASP A 55 -12.31 -0.89 3.70
C ASP A 55 -11.79 -0.91 5.14
N ILE A 56 -10.87 0.03 5.43
CA ILE A 56 -10.17 0.17 6.71
C ILE A 56 -11.14 0.29 7.87
N ARG A 57 -12.14 1.17 7.72
CA ARG A 57 -13.23 1.30 8.68
C ARG A 57 -13.93 -0.05 8.87
N GLY A 58 -14.30 -0.73 7.80
CA GLY A 58 -14.99 -2.02 7.85
C GLY A 58 -14.27 -3.07 8.68
N TYR A 59 -12.99 -3.35 8.37
CA TYR A 59 -12.25 -4.40 9.07
C TYR A 59 -11.89 -4.03 10.52
N LEU A 60 -11.74 -2.74 10.85
CA LEU A 60 -11.57 -2.30 12.24
C LEU A 60 -12.87 -2.47 13.02
N THR A 61 -14.01 -2.07 12.44
CA THR A 61 -15.27 -2.07 13.19
C THR A 61 -15.77 -3.49 13.48
N VAL A 62 -15.53 -4.49 12.63
CA VAL A 62 -15.91 -5.88 12.96
C VAL A 62 -15.13 -6.42 14.16
N VAL A 63 -13.85 -6.06 14.30
CA VAL A 63 -13.03 -6.42 15.47
C VAL A 63 -13.45 -5.62 16.70
N ALA A 64 -13.71 -4.32 16.56
CA ALA A 64 -14.18 -3.49 17.67
C ALA A 64 -15.55 -3.95 18.22
N ALA A 65 -16.42 -4.47 17.34
CA ALA A 65 -17.76 -4.92 17.68
C ALA A 65 -17.83 -6.41 18.09
N ALA A 66 -16.71 -7.14 18.13
CA ALA A 66 -16.69 -8.59 18.37
C ALA A 66 -17.41 -8.98 19.67
N GLU A 67 -17.12 -8.26 20.75
CA GLU A 67 -17.72 -8.46 22.09
C GLU A 67 -19.25 -8.28 22.05
N TYR A 68 -19.72 -7.23 21.38
CA TYR A 68 -21.15 -6.96 21.21
C TYR A 68 -21.85 -8.03 20.36
N GLN A 69 -21.16 -8.55 19.35
CA GLN A 69 -21.66 -9.59 18.45
C GLN A 69 -21.47 -11.00 19.02
N LYS A 70 -20.94 -11.15 20.24
CA LYS A 70 -20.62 -12.43 20.87
C LYS A 70 -19.72 -13.32 20.00
N LYS A 71 -18.81 -12.70 19.25
CA LYS A 71 -17.78 -13.39 18.45
C LYS A 71 -16.49 -13.47 19.25
N SER A 72 -15.78 -14.58 19.10
CA SER A 72 -14.40 -14.65 19.57
C SER A 72 -13.52 -13.66 18.79
N PRO A 73 -12.39 -13.19 19.38
CA PRO A 73 -11.44 -12.34 18.66
C PRO A 73 -10.93 -12.98 17.36
N GLU A 74 -10.78 -14.31 17.32
CA GLU A 74 -10.31 -15.05 16.15
C GLU A 74 -11.33 -15.03 15.01
N GLU A 75 -12.62 -15.24 15.30
CA GLU A 75 -13.70 -15.13 14.31
C GLU A 75 -13.81 -13.71 13.75
N ALA A 76 -13.63 -12.70 14.60
CA ALA A 76 -13.64 -11.30 14.16
C ALA A 76 -12.44 -10.97 13.26
N LEU A 77 -11.26 -11.54 13.54
CA LEU A 77 -10.07 -11.41 12.68
C LEU A 77 -10.22 -12.18 11.37
N ASP A 78 -10.86 -13.36 11.37
CA ASP A 78 -11.20 -14.10 10.14
C ASP A 78 -12.11 -13.25 9.23
N GLU A 79 -13.12 -12.59 9.80
CA GLU A 79 -14.00 -11.66 9.07
C GLU A 79 -13.25 -10.40 8.59
N ALA A 80 -12.43 -9.79 9.45
CA ALA A 80 -11.61 -8.64 9.12
C ALA A 80 -10.68 -8.95 7.93
N TRP A 81 -10.07 -10.13 7.91
CA TRP A 81 -9.22 -10.57 6.81
C TRP A 81 -9.99 -10.67 5.50
N HIS A 82 -11.22 -11.20 5.51
CA HIS A 82 -12.06 -11.24 4.30
C HIS A 82 -12.49 -9.86 3.81
N ILE A 83 -12.75 -8.91 4.71
CA ILE A 83 -13.09 -7.53 4.34
C ILE A 83 -11.87 -6.83 3.72
N LEU A 84 -10.71 -6.96 4.36
CA LEU A 84 -9.45 -6.38 3.89
C LEU A 84 -9.09 -6.94 2.50
N THR A 85 -9.10 -8.27 2.39
CA THR A 85 -8.64 -8.97 1.19
C THR A 85 -9.56 -8.82 -0.01
N ASP A 86 -10.77 -8.29 0.13
CA ASP A 86 -11.59 -7.95 -1.04
C ASP A 86 -10.85 -6.98 -1.98
N LYS A 87 -10.03 -6.07 -1.43
CA LYS A 87 -9.26 -5.08 -2.19
C LYS A 87 -7.77 -5.40 -2.26
N ASN A 88 -7.14 -5.77 -1.15
CA ASN A 88 -5.70 -6.00 -1.08
C ASN A 88 -5.39 -7.49 -0.82
N PRO A 89 -4.84 -8.24 -1.78
CA PRO A 89 -4.54 -9.66 -1.58
C PRO A 89 -3.28 -9.93 -0.75
N MET A 90 -2.56 -8.90 -0.31
CA MET A 90 -1.28 -9.06 0.40
C MET A 90 -1.21 -8.26 1.73
N PRO A 91 -2.20 -8.40 2.64
CA PRO A 91 -2.22 -7.65 3.91
C PRO A 91 -0.98 -7.87 4.79
N ALA A 92 -0.43 -9.08 4.86
CA ALA A 92 0.74 -9.36 5.68
C ALA A 92 1.96 -8.63 5.13
N THR A 93 2.09 -8.54 3.81
CA THR A 93 3.12 -7.73 3.17
C THR A 93 2.91 -6.24 3.41
N HIS A 94 1.74 -5.68 3.10
CA HIS A 94 1.49 -4.23 3.22
C HIS A 94 1.49 -3.74 4.67
N GLY A 95 1.08 -4.57 5.63
CA GLY A 95 1.23 -4.32 7.05
C GLY A 95 2.68 -4.17 7.53
N ARG A 96 3.67 -4.53 6.69
CA ARG A 96 5.11 -4.36 6.98
C ARG A 96 5.75 -3.19 6.23
N ILE A 97 5.42 -3.04 4.96
CA ILE A 97 6.18 -2.17 4.04
C ILE A 97 5.48 -0.87 3.68
N CYS A 98 4.17 -0.75 3.93
CA CYS A 98 3.38 0.40 3.48
C CYS A 98 3.75 1.67 4.29
N PRO A 99 3.90 2.83 3.63
CA PRO A 99 4.06 4.13 4.30
C PRO A 99 2.77 4.66 4.92
N HIS A 100 1.68 3.86 4.90
CA HIS A 100 0.46 4.09 5.67
C HIS A 100 -0.15 5.52 5.57
N PRO A 101 -0.34 6.07 4.36
CA PRO A 101 -0.98 7.38 4.17
C PRO A 101 -2.42 7.43 4.73
N CYS A 102 -3.03 6.26 4.93
CA CYS A 102 -4.31 6.12 5.61
C CYS A 102 -4.29 6.62 7.07
N GLU A 103 -3.14 6.58 7.75
CA GLU A 103 -2.96 7.13 9.09
C GLU A 103 -2.83 8.65 9.07
N ASP A 104 -2.14 9.20 8.07
CA ASP A 104 -2.07 10.66 7.83
C ASP A 104 -3.45 11.24 7.51
N GLY A 105 -4.29 10.49 6.78
CA GLY A 105 -5.68 10.85 6.51
C GLY A 105 -6.64 10.63 7.67
N CYS A 106 -6.24 9.94 8.74
CA CYS A 106 -7.16 9.56 9.80
C CYS A 106 -7.62 10.79 10.60
N ASN A 107 -8.95 11.04 10.67
CA ASN A 107 -9.49 12.15 11.46
C ASN A 107 -9.11 12.08 12.95
N ARG A 108 -8.78 10.89 13.49
CA ARG A 108 -8.40 10.73 14.90
C ARG A 108 -7.06 11.43 15.21
N LYS A 109 -6.22 11.71 14.21
CA LYS A 109 -4.97 12.48 14.40
C LYS A 109 -5.15 13.84 15.08
N ASN A 110 -6.37 14.39 15.04
CA ASN A 110 -6.71 15.66 15.70
C ASN A 110 -7.02 15.49 17.21
N LYS A 111 -7.00 14.26 17.74
CA LYS A 111 -7.04 13.97 19.18
C LYS A 111 -5.61 13.91 19.75
N SER A 112 -5.51 14.08 21.06
CA SER A 112 -4.25 14.03 21.83
C SER A 112 -3.50 12.70 21.70
N ASP A 113 -4.20 11.61 21.37
CA ASP A 113 -3.69 10.25 21.31
C ASP A 113 -3.34 9.79 19.88
N GLY A 114 -3.48 10.66 18.88
CA GLY A 114 -3.04 10.41 17.51
C GLY A 114 -3.93 9.45 16.69
N PRO A 115 -3.53 9.13 15.46
CA PRO A 115 -4.31 8.29 14.56
C PRO A 115 -4.40 6.85 15.04
N VAL A 116 -5.31 6.08 14.42
CA VAL A 116 -5.33 4.61 14.58
C VAL A 116 -4.08 4.02 13.92
N ALA A 117 -3.41 3.07 14.57
CA ALA A 117 -2.26 2.32 14.05
C ALA A 117 -2.68 1.27 13.00
N ILE A 118 -3.27 1.76 11.90
CA ILE A 118 -3.86 0.98 10.81
C ILE A 118 -2.85 0.00 10.22
N ASN A 119 -1.60 0.41 10.01
CA ASN A 119 -0.59 -0.43 9.38
C ASN A 119 -0.26 -1.67 10.22
N ASN A 120 -0.06 -1.48 11.52
CA ASN A 120 0.26 -2.59 12.41
C ASN A 120 -0.98 -3.47 12.67
N PHE A 121 -2.19 -2.89 12.66
CA PHE A 121 -3.43 -3.65 12.67
C PHE A 121 -3.59 -4.51 11.41
N GLU A 122 -3.33 -3.95 10.23
CA GLU A 122 -3.32 -4.68 8.95
C GLU A 122 -2.34 -5.85 8.99
N ARG A 123 -1.16 -5.66 9.59
CA ARG A 123 -0.19 -6.74 9.82
C ARG A 123 -0.78 -7.86 10.69
N VAL A 124 -1.45 -7.53 11.80
CA VAL A 124 -2.08 -8.56 12.66
C VAL A 124 -3.11 -9.36 11.88
N VAL A 125 -3.98 -8.69 11.11
CA VAL A 125 -4.99 -9.36 10.29
C VAL A 125 -4.34 -10.24 9.22
N GLY A 126 -3.30 -9.74 8.53
CA GLY A 126 -2.57 -10.48 7.51
C GLY A 126 -1.85 -11.71 8.07
N ASP A 127 -1.10 -11.56 9.16
CA ASP A 127 -0.39 -12.64 9.84
C ASP A 127 -1.38 -13.69 10.37
N HIS A 128 -2.51 -13.26 10.94
CA HIS A 128 -3.59 -14.16 11.38
C HIS A 128 -4.14 -14.98 10.21
N GLY A 129 -4.35 -14.37 9.05
CA GLY A 129 -4.80 -15.08 7.85
C GLY A 129 -3.81 -16.15 7.36
N LEU A 130 -2.50 -15.88 7.45
CA LEU A 130 -1.46 -16.86 7.14
C LEU A 130 -1.43 -18.00 8.18
N GLU A 131 -1.47 -17.68 9.47
CA GLU A 131 -1.47 -18.66 10.58
C GLU A 131 -2.67 -19.61 10.52
N ARG A 132 -3.85 -19.07 10.18
CA ARG A 132 -5.11 -19.82 10.07
C ARG A 132 -5.28 -20.53 8.72
N GLY A 133 -4.41 -20.26 7.75
CA GLY A 133 -4.52 -20.81 6.39
C GLY A 133 -5.79 -20.36 5.66
N LEU A 134 -6.25 -19.12 5.92
CA LEU A 134 -7.47 -18.59 5.29
C LEU A 134 -7.33 -18.53 3.77
N ARG A 135 -8.42 -18.84 3.06
CA ARG A 135 -8.46 -18.89 1.60
C ARG A 135 -9.31 -17.76 1.03
N PHE A 136 -8.87 -17.25 -0.11
CA PHE A 136 -9.64 -16.24 -0.84
C PHE A 136 -10.95 -16.81 -1.36
N LYS A 137 -12.01 -15.99 -1.30
CA LYS A 137 -13.34 -16.36 -1.81
C LYS A 137 -13.39 -16.14 -3.33
N LYS A 138 -13.63 -17.21 -4.09
CA LYS A 138 -14.08 -17.10 -5.48
C LYS A 138 -15.44 -16.41 -5.51
N LEU A 139 -15.65 -15.55 -6.50
CA LEU A 139 -16.92 -14.84 -6.71
C LEU A 139 -17.85 -15.63 -7.64
N THR A 140 -17.32 -16.66 -8.30
CA THR A 140 -18.05 -17.54 -9.22
C THR A 140 -17.30 -18.86 -9.35
N GLU A 141 -18.03 -19.96 -9.47
CA GLU A 141 -17.48 -21.27 -9.84
C GLU A 141 -17.39 -21.45 -11.36
N LYS A 142 -18.04 -20.58 -12.13
CA LYS A 142 -17.99 -20.63 -13.60
C LYS A 142 -16.62 -20.20 -14.09
N VAL A 143 -15.97 -21.09 -14.85
CA VAL A 143 -14.75 -20.77 -15.61
C VAL A 143 -15.13 -20.08 -16.92
N ARG A 144 -14.51 -18.93 -17.18
CA ARG A 144 -14.67 -18.15 -18.42
C ARG A 144 -13.85 -18.77 -19.55
N LYS A 145 -14.24 -18.49 -20.79
CA LYS A 145 -13.52 -18.99 -21.98
C LYS A 145 -12.34 -18.08 -22.32
N GLU A 146 -12.48 -16.80 -22.03
CA GLU A 146 -11.51 -15.76 -22.33
C GLU A 146 -10.29 -15.88 -21.41
N ARG A 147 -9.10 -15.91 -22.01
CA ARG A 147 -7.83 -16.08 -21.29
C ARG A 147 -7.08 -14.75 -21.20
N VAL A 148 -6.44 -14.50 -20.07
CA VAL A 148 -5.66 -13.28 -19.83
C VAL A 148 -4.19 -13.62 -19.54
N ALA A 149 -3.27 -12.91 -20.19
CA ALA A 149 -1.85 -12.96 -19.86
C ALA A 149 -1.48 -11.77 -18.97
N VAL A 150 -0.68 -12.02 -17.93
CA VAL A 150 -0.10 -10.96 -17.08
C VAL A 150 1.41 -11.05 -17.14
N ILE A 151 2.06 -9.95 -17.51
CA ILE A 151 3.52 -9.86 -17.62
C ILE A 151 4.06 -9.15 -16.38
N GLY A 152 4.80 -9.89 -15.55
CA GLY A 152 5.34 -9.43 -14.28
C GLY A 152 4.48 -9.84 -13.08
N SER A 153 5.13 -10.40 -12.06
CA SER A 153 4.50 -10.90 -10.82
C SER A 153 4.68 -9.96 -9.63
N GLY A 154 4.90 -8.66 -9.87
CA GLY A 154 4.92 -7.65 -8.82
C GLY A 154 3.52 -7.38 -8.22
N PRO A 155 3.41 -6.44 -7.26
CA PRO A 155 2.15 -6.15 -6.56
C PRO A 155 0.98 -5.86 -7.50
N SER A 156 1.23 -5.15 -8.60
CA SER A 156 0.21 -4.81 -9.60
C SER A 156 -0.28 -6.03 -10.37
N GLY A 157 0.65 -6.88 -10.82
CA GLY A 157 0.36 -8.14 -11.51
C GLY A 157 -0.44 -9.07 -10.60
N LEU A 158 0.06 -9.35 -9.40
CA LEU A 158 -0.60 -10.20 -8.40
C LEU A 158 -2.01 -9.70 -8.05
N SER A 159 -2.20 -8.38 -7.88
CA SER A 159 -3.53 -7.80 -7.64
C SER A 159 -4.48 -7.98 -8.83
N CYS A 160 -4.00 -7.78 -10.06
CA CYS A 160 -4.81 -7.96 -11.26
C CYS A 160 -5.26 -9.42 -11.40
N VAL A 161 -4.31 -10.35 -11.28
CA VAL A 161 -4.57 -11.79 -11.35
C VAL A 161 -5.54 -12.22 -10.27
N TYR A 162 -5.30 -11.83 -9.01
CA TYR A 162 -6.18 -12.13 -7.89
C TYR A 162 -7.64 -11.77 -8.19
N GLN A 163 -7.85 -10.57 -8.72
CA GLN A 163 -9.17 -10.03 -9.04
C GLN A 163 -9.82 -10.76 -10.23
N LEU A 164 -9.06 -11.09 -11.27
CA LEU A 164 -9.56 -11.83 -12.44
C LEU A 164 -9.87 -13.30 -12.12
N ALA A 165 -8.98 -13.98 -11.41
CA ALA A 165 -9.13 -15.38 -11.02
C ALA A 165 -10.37 -15.59 -10.13
N ARG A 166 -10.61 -14.68 -9.17
CA ARG A 166 -11.85 -14.68 -8.38
C ARG A 166 -13.11 -14.57 -9.23
N ARG A 167 -13.04 -13.94 -10.40
CA ARG A 167 -14.16 -13.77 -11.36
C ARG A 167 -14.22 -14.88 -12.41
N GLY A 168 -13.40 -15.92 -12.26
CA GLY A 168 -13.44 -17.13 -13.09
C GLY A 168 -12.64 -17.05 -14.39
N TYR A 169 -11.84 -16.00 -14.62
CA TYR A 169 -10.97 -15.93 -15.80
C TYR A 169 -9.73 -16.82 -15.62
N PRO A 170 -9.39 -17.67 -16.60
CA PRO A 170 -8.07 -18.30 -16.68
C PRO A 170 -6.99 -17.25 -16.90
N VAL A 171 -5.99 -17.22 -16.02
CA VAL A 171 -4.89 -16.25 -16.07
C VAL A 171 -3.54 -16.95 -15.98
N THR A 172 -2.62 -16.55 -16.86
CA THR A 172 -1.21 -17.00 -16.84
C THR A 172 -0.32 -15.79 -16.51
N ILE A 173 0.53 -15.92 -15.50
CA ILE A 173 1.59 -14.96 -15.15
C ILE A 173 2.88 -15.38 -15.85
N PHE A 174 3.54 -14.43 -16.50
CA PHE A 174 4.89 -14.56 -17.04
C PHE A 174 5.83 -13.70 -16.18
N GLU A 175 6.77 -14.35 -15.51
CA GLU A 175 7.74 -13.73 -14.62
C GLU A 175 9.15 -13.95 -15.17
N ALA A 176 9.93 -12.87 -15.26
CA ALA A 176 11.29 -12.92 -15.81
C ALA A 176 12.28 -13.61 -14.87
N TYR A 177 12.10 -13.46 -13.56
CA TYR A 177 12.95 -14.08 -12.54
C TYR A 177 12.51 -15.51 -12.19
N ASP A 178 13.31 -16.19 -11.36
CA ASP A 178 13.10 -17.55 -10.91
C ASP A 178 11.93 -17.69 -9.92
N LYS A 179 11.60 -16.62 -9.18
CA LYS A 179 10.52 -16.58 -8.20
C LYS A 179 9.60 -15.36 -8.39
N PRO A 180 8.31 -15.51 -8.05
CA PRO A 180 7.36 -14.40 -8.16
C PRO A 180 7.51 -13.38 -7.03
N GLY A 181 7.05 -12.15 -7.26
CA GLY A 181 6.95 -11.09 -6.23
C GLY A 181 7.52 -9.74 -6.68
N GLY A 182 8.30 -9.70 -7.76
CA GLY A 182 8.91 -8.47 -8.29
C GLY A 182 9.75 -7.74 -7.22
N MET A 183 9.63 -6.41 -7.15
CA MET A 183 10.39 -5.60 -6.18
C MET A 183 10.10 -5.93 -4.70
N LEU A 184 8.99 -6.62 -4.39
CA LEU A 184 8.75 -7.11 -3.02
C LEU A 184 9.82 -8.13 -2.61
N ARG A 185 10.26 -8.98 -3.55
CA ARG A 185 11.30 -9.99 -3.33
C ARG A 185 12.69 -9.46 -3.63
N TYR A 186 12.84 -8.88 -4.81
CA TYR A 186 14.15 -8.50 -5.35
C TYR A 186 14.59 -7.08 -4.96
N GLY A 187 13.75 -6.32 -4.23
CA GLY A 187 14.08 -4.96 -3.80
C GLY A 187 14.06 -4.80 -2.29
N ILE A 188 12.97 -5.23 -1.65
CA ILE A 188 12.78 -5.03 -0.21
C ILE A 188 13.61 -6.06 0.57
N PRO A 189 14.47 -5.63 1.51
CA PRO A 189 15.27 -6.56 2.30
C PRO A 189 14.42 -7.47 3.20
N SER A 190 14.90 -8.69 3.43
CA SER A 190 14.18 -9.71 4.22
C SER A 190 13.93 -9.34 5.69
N TYR A 191 14.73 -8.42 6.25
CA TYR A 191 14.49 -7.87 7.59
C TYR A 191 13.24 -6.96 7.67
N ARG A 192 12.77 -6.44 6.52
CA ARG A 192 11.49 -5.70 6.40
C ARG A 192 10.36 -6.61 5.95
N LEU A 193 10.63 -7.48 4.98
CA LEU A 193 9.64 -8.39 4.41
C LEU A 193 10.23 -9.81 4.30
N PRO A 194 9.95 -10.69 5.28
CA PRO A 194 10.46 -12.06 5.24
C PRO A 194 9.89 -12.84 4.06
N ASP A 195 10.72 -13.63 3.38
CA ASP A 195 10.32 -14.42 2.20
C ASP A 195 9.13 -15.34 2.47
N LYS A 196 9.11 -15.99 3.63
CA LYS A 196 8.00 -16.89 4.03
C LYS A 196 6.63 -16.20 4.06
N VAL A 197 6.60 -14.90 4.38
CA VAL A 197 5.36 -14.11 4.42
C VAL A 197 4.89 -13.86 2.99
N LEU A 198 5.80 -13.39 2.14
CA LEU A 198 5.51 -13.13 0.74
C LEU A 198 5.10 -14.43 0.00
N ASP A 199 5.83 -15.52 0.23
CA ASP A 199 5.55 -16.84 -0.35
C ASP A 199 4.16 -17.35 0.05
N GLY A 200 3.77 -17.18 1.32
CA GLY A 200 2.46 -17.57 1.82
C GLY A 200 1.31 -16.83 1.13
N GLU A 201 1.44 -15.51 0.94
CA GLU A 201 0.43 -14.70 0.27
C GLU A 201 0.37 -14.98 -1.23
N ILE A 202 1.52 -15.08 -1.91
CA ILE A 202 1.57 -15.45 -3.32
C ILE A 202 0.96 -16.83 -3.54
N LYS A 203 1.30 -17.82 -2.70
CA LYS A 203 0.72 -19.16 -2.78
C LYS A 203 -0.81 -19.11 -2.69
N ASN A 204 -1.37 -18.33 -1.76
CA ASN A 204 -2.82 -18.18 -1.62
C ASN A 204 -3.47 -17.59 -2.89
N ILE A 205 -2.80 -16.68 -3.58
CA ILE A 205 -3.25 -16.14 -4.88
C ILE A 205 -3.19 -17.24 -5.95
N LEU A 206 -2.10 -18.00 -6.01
CA LEU A 206 -1.92 -19.08 -7.00
C LEU A 206 -2.94 -20.22 -6.81
N ASP A 207 -3.30 -20.52 -5.55
CA ASP A 207 -4.30 -21.53 -5.18
C ASP A 207 -5.71 -21.21 -5.74
N LEU A 208 -5.94 -20.02 -6.30
CA LEU A 208 -7.16 -19.70 -7.07
C LEU A 208 -7.22 -20.40 -8.45
N GLY A 209 -6.16 -21.10 -8.84
CA GLY A 209 -6.02 -21.76 -10.15
C GLY A 209 -5.27 -20.93 -11.18
N VAL A 210 -4.34 -20.10 -10.72
CA VAL A 210 -3.50 -19.24 -11.58
C VAL A 210 -2.28 -20.02 -12.05
N GLU A 211 -1.99 -19.95 -13.34
CA GLU A 211 -0.75 -20.50 -13.90
C GLU A 211 0.39 -19.48 -13.74
N LEU A 212 1.55 -19.92 -13.26
CA LEU A 212 2.76 -19.10 -13.14
C LEU A 212 3.90 -19.72 -13.95
N ARG A 213 4.53 -18.89 -14.80
CA ARG A 213 5.71 -19.23 -15.59
C ARG A 213 6.86 -18.30 -15.22
N CYS A 214 7.73 -18.77 -14.35
CA CYS A 214 8.99 -18.11 -14.01
C CYS A 214 10.02 -18.28 -15.13
N ASN A 215 11.15 -17.57 -15.04
CA ASN A 215 12.24 -17.59 -16.02
C ASN A 215 11.75 -17.35 -17.46
N THR A 216 10.76 -16.48 -17.61
CA THR A 216 10.15 -16.16 -18.90
C THR A 216 10.06 -14.64 -19.06
N ARG A 217 11.10 -14.04 -19.63
CA ARG A 217 11.14 -12.62 -19.96
C ARG A 217 10.44 -12.38 -21.30
N VAL A 218 9.24 -11.84 -21.24
CA VAL A 218 8.47 -11.46 -22.43
C VAL A 218 9.20 -10.40 -23.24
N GLY A 219 9.25 -10.63 -24.54
CA GLY A 219 9.97 -9.87 -25.55
C GLY A 219 11.41 -10.36 -25.81
N VAL A 220 11.96 -11.19 -24.91
CA VAL A 220 13.27 -11.85 -25.08
C VAL A 220 13.09 -13.35 -25.27
N ASP A 221 12.51 -14.05 -24.30
CA ASP A 221 12.32 -15.50 -24.33
C ASP A 221 11.07 -15.90 -25.13
N ILE A 222 10.04 -15.05 -25.10
CA ILE A 222 8.81 -15.22 -25.90
C ILE A 222 8.42 -13.88 -26.54
N PRO A 223 8.05 -13.82 -27.83
CA PRO A 223 7.62 -12.57 -28.47
C PRO A 223 6.36 -11.99 -27.82
N PHE A 224 6.30 -10.67 -27.66
CA PHE A 224 5.12 -10.00 -27.09
C PHE A 224 3.87 -10.19 -27.95
N GLU A 225 4.02 -10.15 -29.28
CA GLU A 225 2.96 -10.30 -30.26
C GLU A 225 2.33 -11.70 -30.20
N GLU A 226 3.09 -12.71 -29.75
CA GLU A 226 2.58 -14.05 -29.53
C GLU A 226 1.53 -14.06 -28.41
N LEU A 227 1.78 -13.33 -27.32
CA LEU A 227 0.81 -13.20 -26.23
C LEU A 227 -0.45 -12.48 -26.71
N CYS A 228 -0.30 -11.40 -27.48
CA CYS A 228 -1.42 -10.66 -28.05
C CYS A 228 -2.28 -11.52 -29.00
N LYS A 229 -1.69 -12.52 -29.67
CA LYS A 229 -2.43 -13.47 -30.52
C LYS A 229 -3.09 -14.61 -29.72
N LYS A 230 -2.44 -15.09 -28.66
CA LYS A 230 -2.89 -16.28 -27.90
C LYS A 230 -3.90 -15.98 -26.80
N TYR A 231 -3.88 -14.75 -26.27
CA TYR A 231 -4.72 -14.32 -25.15
C TYR A 231 -5.71 -13.25 -25.59
N ASN A 232 -6.87 -13.21 -24.92
CA ASN A 232 -7.93 -12.25 -25.23
C ASN A 232 -7.64 -10.87 -24.64
N ALA A 233 -6.79 -10.79 -23.63
CA ALA A 233 -6.26 -9.55 -23.07
C ALA A 233 -4.86 -9.77 -22.49
N VAL A 234 -4.02 -8.74 -22.52
CA VAL A 234 -2.68 -8.75 -21.94
C VAL A 234 -2.54 -7.60 -20.95
N TYR A 235 -1.99 -7.86 -19.76
CA TYR A 235 -1.71 -6.86 -18.74
C TYR A 235 -0.20 -6.75 -18.47
N VAL A 236 0.37 -5.59 -18.73
CA VAL A 236 1.80 -5.29 -18.56
C VAL A 236 2.05 -4.66 -17.19
N ALA A 237 2.68 -5.42 -16.30
CA ALA A 237 2.94 -5.06 -14.90
C ALA A 237 4.42 -5.26 -14.52
N ILE A 238 5.32 -4.96 -15.46
CA ILE A 238 6.77 -5.20 -15.34
C ILE A 238 7.49 -4.25 -14.38
N GLY A 239 6.79 -3.25 -13.81
CA GLY A 239 7.40 -2.29 -12.88
C GLY A 239 8.57 -1.48 -13.48
N ALA A 240 9.50 -1.08 -12.63
CA ALA A 240 10.67 -0.27 -12.96
C ALA A 240 11.93 -0.83 -12.30
N HIS A 241 12.53 -1.86 -12.89
CA HIS A 241 13.64 -2.60 -12.28
C HIS A 241 15.04 -2.00 -12.56
N ARG A 242 15.17 -1.14 -13.56
CA ARG A 242 16.48 -0.58 -13.94
C ARG A 242 16.79 0.65 -13.09
N GLY A 243 17.85 0.61 -12.29
CA GLY A 243 18.29 1.77 -11.52
C GLY A 243 18.85 2.90 -12.38
N ALA A 244 18.70 4.14 -11.93
CA ALA A 244 19.23 5.31 -12.61
C ALA A 244 20.73 5.50 -12.33
N LYS A 245 21.50 5.76 -13.39
CA LYS A 245 22.92 6.14 -13.34
C LYS A 245 23.09 7.57 -12.83
N LEU A 246 24.23 7.87 -12.21
CA LEU A 246 24.54 9.21 -11.68
C LEU A 246 24.87 10.19 -12.80
N ASN A 247 25.40 9.69 -13.92
CA ASN A 247 25.93 10.45 -15.06
C ASN A 247 27.07 11.39 -14.64
N VAL A 248 28.01 10.86 -13.86
CA VAL A 248 29.23 11.54 -13.42
C VAL A 248 30.46 10.75 -13.88
N PRO A 249 31.63 11.39 -14.08
CA PRO A 249 32.86 10.67 -14.40
C PRO A 249 33.18 9.60 -13.33
N GLY A 250 33.71 8.46 -13.77
CA GLY A 250 34.05 7.32 -12.90
C GLY A 250 32.91 6.38 -12.55
N GLU A 251 31.68 6.60 -13.02
CA GLU A 251 30.51 5.78 -12.65
C GLU A 251 30.50 4.34 -13.17
N ASP A 252 31.35 4.01 -14.14
CA ASP A 252 31.46 2.66 -14.70
C ASP A 252 32.47 1.77 -13.94
N ALA A 253 33.00 2.24 -12.79
CA ALA A 253 33.87 1.43 -11.94
C ALA A 253 33.14 0.18 -11.39
N ALA A 254 33.89 -0.91 -11.18
CA ALA A 254 33.31 -2.25 -10.93
C ALA A 254 32.48 -2.37 -9.64
N ASN A 255 32.73 -1.49 -8.68
CA ASN A 255 32.08 -1.39 -7.36
C ASN A 255 31.16 -0.17 -7.25
N VAL A 256 30.67 0.33 -8.39
CA VAL A 256 29.55 1.26 -8.47
C VAL A 256 28.29 0.47 -8.83
N PHE A 257 27.26 0.61 -8.01
CA PHE A 257 26.00 -0.09 -8.20
C PHE A 257 24.85 0.90 -8.29
N THR A 258 23.73 0.49 -8.88
CA THR A 258 22.46 1.15 -8.59
C THR A 258 21.81 0.45 -7.40
N ALA A 259 20.99 1.16 -6.62
CA ALA A 259 20.31 0.56 -5.46
C ALA A 259 19.43 -0.61 -5.87
N ALA A 260 18.76 -0.53 -7.03
CA ALA A 260 17.93 -1.61 -7.57
C ALA A 260 18.77 -2.87 -7.89
N ASP A 261 19.90 -2.72 -8.59
CA ASP A 261 20.80 -3.84 -8.90
C ASP A 261 21.45 -4.42 -7.64
N TYR A 262 21.96 -3.55 -6.76
CA TYR A 262 22.58 -3.96 -5.51
C TYR A 262 21.64 -4.77 -4.61
N LEU A 263 20.43 -4.23 -4.35
CA LEU A 263 19.45 -4.91 -3.50
C LEU A 263 18.98 -6.22 -4.13
N ASN A 264 18.80 -6.27 -5.46
CA ASN A 264 18.48 -7.49 -6.17
C ASN A 264 19.55 -8.57 -5.98
N ARG A 265 20.83 -8.21 -6.16
CA ARG A 265 21.95 -9.13 -5.93
C ARG A 265 21.94 -9.67 -4.50
N ILE A 266 21.82 -8.81 -3.50
CA ILE A 266 21.79 -9.24 -2.09
C ILE A 266 20.60 -10.16 -1.80
N ASN A 267 19.40 -9.78 -2.22
CA ASN A 267 18.19 -10.57 -1.97
C ASN A 267 18.19 -11.90 -2.77
N SER A 268 18.94 -11.96 -3.87
CA SER A 268 19.16 -13.18 -4.65
C SER A 268 20.32 -14.04 -4.14
N GLY A 269 20.95 -13.66 -3.02
CA GLY A 269 22.08 -14.40 -2.43
C GLY A 269 23.42 -14.22 -3.16
N VAL A 270 23.51 -13.26 -4.09
CA VAL A 270 24.76 -12.94 -4.80
C VAL A 270 25.70 -12.20 -3.85
N LYS A 271 26.94 -12.68 -3.73
CA LYS A 271 27.99 -12.02 -2.96
C LYS A 271 28.42 -10.74 -3.66
N VAL A 272 28.41 -9.63 -2.93
CA VAL A 272 28.85 -8.30 -3.41
C VAL A 272 29.97 -7.81 -2.51
N ASP A 273 31.08 -7.39 -3.11
CA ASP A 273 32.22 -6.79 -2.39
C ASP A 273 32.09 -5.27 -2.35
N LEU A 274 31.85 -4.72 -1.16
CA LEU A 274 31.66 -3.29 -0.92
C LEU A 274 32.86 -2.62 -0.24
N GLY A 275 33.81 -3.40 0.28
CA GLY A 275 34.80 -2.91 1.25
C GLY A 275 34.16 -2.43 2.55
N ASN A 276 34.74 -1.40 3.17
CA ASN A 276 34.39 -0.90 4.49
C ASN A 276 33.82 0.53 4.52
N LYS A 277 33.89 1.28 3.42
CA LYS A 277 33.39 2.67 3.33
C LYS A 277 32.39 2.79 2.17
N VAL A 278 31.10 2.79 2.47
CA VAL A 278 30.05 2.79 1.44
C VAL A 278 29.35 4.15 1.40
N VAL A 279 29.27 4.73 0.21
CA VAL A 279 28.49 5.95 -0.03
C VAL A 279 27.25 5.62 -0.85
N VAL A 280 26.08 5.92 -0.32
CA VAL A 280 24.80 5.80 -1.03
C VAL A 280 24.32 7.18 -1.45
N VAL A 281 24.05 7.38 -2.73
CA VAL A 281 23.59 8.67 -3.26
C VAL A 281 22.08 8.61 -3.49
N GLY A 282 21.31 9.41 -2.74
CA GLY A 282 19.84 9.46 -2.87
C GLY A 282 19.13 9.56 -1.52
N GLY A 283 17.83 9.84 -1.55
CA GLY A 283 17.04 10.01 -0.32
C GLY A 283 15.70 9.29 -0.29
N GLY A 284 15.46 8.37 -1.24
CA GLY A 284 14.26 7.53 -1.26
C GLY A 284 14.45 6.22 -0.48
N ASP A 285 13.38 5.43 -0.38
CA ASP A 285 13.39 4.18 0.38
C ASP A 285 14.47 3.19 -0.11
N SER A 286 14.70 3.10 -1.42
CA SER A 286 15.78 2.25 -1.96
C SER A 286 17.17 2.68 -1.49
N ALA A 287 17.40 3.98 -1.25
CA ALA A 287 18.67 4.47 -0.72
C ALA A 287 18.82 4.12 0.76
N ILE A 288 17.74 4.25 1.55
CA ILE A 288 17.71 3.85 2.96
C ILE A 288 17.96 2.34 3.09
N ASP A 289 17.26 1.52 2.30
CA ASP A 289 17.44 0.07 2.33
C ASP A 289 18.85 -0.33 1.89
N ALA A 290 19.38 0.26 0.81
CA ALA A 290 20.76 0.00 0.38
C ALA A 290 21.79 0.35 1.45
N ALA A 291 21.62 1.47 2.16
CA ALA A 291 22.52 1.86 3.24
C ALA A 291 22.46 0.89 4.43
N ARG A 292 21.25 0.55 4.88
CA ARG A 292 21.01 -0.36 6.01
C ARG A 292 21.46 -1.79 5.71
N VAL A 293 21.27 -2.28 4.48
CA VAL A 293 21.80 -3.56 4.02
C VAL A 293 23.32 -3.53 3.97
N SER A 294 23.93 -2.47 3.45
CA SER A 294 25.39 -2.33 3.39
C SER A 294 26.03 -2.42 4.77
N LEU A 295 25.42 -1.78 5.78
CA LEU A 295 25.89 -1.86 7.16
C LEU A 295 25.83 -3.30 7.70
N ARG A 296 24.72 -4.01 7.48
CA ARG A 296 24.57 -5.42 7.88
C ARG A 296 25.56 -6.34 7.18
N MET A 297 25.78 -6.15 5.89
CA MET A 297 26.73 -6.94 5.11
C MET A 297 28.15 -6.77 5.63
N ALA A 298 28.51 -5.56 6.06
CA ALA A 298 29.82 -5.32 6.64
C ALA A 298 29.98 -5.94 8.04
N HIS A 299 28.93 -5.95 8.87
CA HIS A 299 28.94 -6.64 10.17
C HIS A 299 28.95 -8.18 10.06
N LYS A 300 28.31 -8.75 9.04
CA LYS A 300 28.33 -10.21 8.78
C LYS A 300 29.69 -10.76 8.39
N GLY A 301 30.68 -9.92 8.11
CA GLY A 301 32.03 -10.35 7.73
C GLY A 301 32.89 -11.00 8.83
N ALA A 302 32.27 -11.47 9.93
CA ALA A 302 32.94 -12.19 11.02
C ALA A 302 32.07 -13.36 11.51
N GLY A 303 31.86 -14.37 10.66
CA GLY A 303 31.72 -15.75 11.15
C GLY A 303 30.33 -16.39 11.19
N ASP A 304 29.57 -16.41 10.10
CA ASP A 304 28.50 -17.41 9.96
C ASP A 304 28.40 -17.91 8.50
N ALA A 305 28.94 -19.11 8.30
CA ALA A 305 28.79 -19.92 7.09
C ALA A 305 27.56 -20.84 7.15
N ASP A 306 26.61 -20.60 8.06
CA ASP A 306 25.64 -21.63 8.51
C ASP A 306 24.18 -21.37 8.10
N GLN A 307 23.91 -20.57 7.07
CA GLN A 307 22.54 -20.39 6.54
C GLN A 307 22.36 -20.61 5.03
N PHE A 308 23.35 -21.23 4.37
CA PHE A 308 23.18 -21.68 3.00
C PHE A 308 23.67 -23.12 2.87
N ASP A 309 22.75 -24.01 2.52
CA ASP A 309 22.99 -25.43 2.35
C ASP A 309 23.94 -25.70 1.18
N THR A 310 24.75 -26.75 1.33
CA THR A 310 25.63 -27.46 0.38
C THR A 310 27.08 -26.98 0.11
N GLU A 311 28.00 -27.81 0.63
CA GLU A 311 29.18 -28.43 0.00
C GLU A 311 29.96 -27.66 -1.08
N SER A 312 30.95 -26.86 -0.65
CA SER A 312 32.27 -26.80 -1.32
C SER A 312 33.26 -26.04 -0.43
N ALA A 313 33.69 -26.66 0.66
CA ALA A 313 34.66 -26.12 1.58
C ALA A 313 36.08 -26.64 1.27
N GLN A 314 36.79 -26.00 0.33
CA GLN A 314 38.25 -26.22 0.23
C GLN A 314 39.08 -25.01 -0.24
N THR A 315 38.55 -23.79 -0.18
CA THR A 315 39.32 -22.56 -0.50
C THR A 315 39.19 -21.45 0.56
N VAL A 316 38.81 -21.81 1.79
CA VAL A 316 38.42 -20.85 2.86
C VAL A 316 39.61 -20.27 3.64
N LEU A 317 40.85 -20.65 3.34
CA LEU A 317 42.00 -20.28 4.18
C LEU A 317 42.71 -18.96 3.82
N ASP A 318 42.40 -18.30 2.70
CA ASP A 318 43.00 -16.98 2.37
C ASP A 318 42.10 -15.76 2.64
N SER A 319 40.78 -15.94 2.77
CA SER A 319 39.86 -14.83 3.09
C SER A 319 39.81 -14.47 4.59
N ALA A 320 40.31 -15.34 5.47
CA ALA A 320 40.25 -15.15 6.93
C ALA A 320 41.13 -13.96 7.42
N ARG A 321 42.11 -13.51 6.64
CA ARG A 321 42.91 -12.30 6.98
C ARG A 321 42.20 -10.98 6.64
N VAL A 322 41.17 -11.00 5.79
CA VAL A 322 40.36 -9.81 5.46
C VAL A 322 39.26 -9.56 6.50
N SER A 323 38.71 -10.62 7.10
CA SER A 323 37.58 -10.54 8.05
C SER A 323 37.85 -9.80 9.37
N LYS A 324 39.10 -9.71 9.84
CA LYS A 324 39.41 -9.04 11.13
C LYS A 324 39.34 -7.51 11.08
N ARG A 325 39.15 -6.89 9.90
CA ARG A 325 39.09 -5.42 9.72
C ARG A 325 37.67 -4.83 9.74
N LEU A 326 36.63 -5.65 9.87
CA LEU A 326 35.22 -5.23 9.62
C LEU A 326 34.48 -4.70 10.86
N SER A 327 35.18 -4.36 11.95
CA SER A 327 34.55 -3.77 13.14
C SER A 327 34.14 -2.29 12.98
N HIS A 328 34.46 -1.64 11.86
CA HIS A 328 34.20 -0.21 11.61
C HIS A 328 33.76 0.03 10.16
N ALA A 329 32.62 -0.53 9.78
CA ALA A 329 32.01 -0.20 8.50
C ALA A 329 31.36 1.18 8.56
N GLU A 330 31.77 2.08 7.67
CA GLU A 330 31.20 3.41 7.57
C GLU A 330 30.24 3.46 6.39
N VAL A 331 28.97 3.76 6.67
CA VAL A 331 27.94 3.95 5.63
C VAL A 331 27.41 5.36 5.72
N ALA A 332 27.52 6.10 4.61
CA ALA A 332 27.01 7.45 4.49
C ALA A 332 25.99 7.56 3.34
N ILE A 333 24.90 8.28 3.58
CA ILE A 333 23.95 8.70 2.56
C ILE A 333 24.27 10.13 2.15
N LEU A 334 24.52 10.38 0.88
CA LEU A 334 24.58 11.72 0.30
C LEU A 334 23.21 12.12 -0.21
N TYR A 335 22.66 13.20 0.34
CA TYR A 335 21.38 13.75 -0.11
C TYR A 335 21.49 15.23 -0.45
N ARG A 336 21.12 15.57 -1.68
CA ARG A 336 21.26 16.94 -2.22
C ARG A 336 20.31 17.97 -1.60
N ARG A 337 19.34 17.56 -0.78
CA ARG A 337 18.39 18.45 -0.09
C ARG A 337 18.48 18.24 1.43
N THR A 338 17.53 18.78 2.19
CA THR A 338 17.46 18.60 3.64
C THR A 338 16.51 17.46 4.02
N ARG A 339 16.48 17.12 5.30
CA ARG A 339 15.56 16.12 5.86
C ARG A 339 14.09 16.38 5.47
N ALA A 340 13.66 17.64 5.46
CA ALA A 340 12.27 18.00 5.18
C ALA A 340 11.82 17.61 3.76
N GLU A 341 12.74 17.60 2.79
CA GLU A 341 12.43 17.19 1.41
C GLU A 341 12.74 15.71 1.12
N MET A 342 13.22 14.94 2.11
CA MET A 342 13.62 13.55 1.92
C MET A 342 12.38 12.67 1.69
N PRO A 343 12.28 11.96 0.54
CA PRO A 343 11.07 11.23 0.19
C PRO A 343 10.92 9.88 0.90
N ALA A 344 11.98 9.35 1.53
CA ALA A 344 11.89 8.10 2.28
C ALA A 344 10.94 8.20 3.47
N ILE A 345 10.43 7.05 3.91
CA ILE A 345 9.54 6.95 5.07
C ILE A 345 10.27 7.52 6.31
N GLY A 346 9.68 8.53 6.95
CA GLY A 346 10.33 9.26 8.04
C GLY A 346 10.85 8.38 9.17
N HIS A 347 10.08 7.37 9.56
CA HIS A 347 10.50 6.37 10.53
C HIS A 347 11.70 5.53 10.05
N GLU A 348 11.75 5.11 8.79
CA GLU A 348 12.89 4.33 8.28
C GLU A 348 14.18 5.16 8.23
N ILE A 349 14.09 6.47 8.01
CA ILE A 349 15.23 7.39 8.14
C ILE A 349 15.75 7.39 9.57
N LEU A 350 14.87 7.56 10.57
CA LEU A 350 15.24 7.56 11.99
C LEU A 350 15.87 6.23 12.41
N GLU A 351 15.33 5.11 11.93
CA GLU A 351 15.86 3.79 12.25
C GLU A 351 17.22 3.53 11.57
N ALA A 352 17.46 4.06 10.37
CA ALA A 352 18.79 4.01 9.73
C ALA A 352 19.84 4.80 10.53
N GLU A 353 19.49 5.99 11.01
CA GLU A 353 20.39 6.81 11.84
C GLU A 353 20.71 6.14 13.17
N LYS A 354 19.71 5.52 13.82
CA LYS A 354 19.91 4.72 15.04
C LYS A 354 20.83 3.52 14.83
N GLU A 355 20.79 2.92 13.64
CA GLU A 355 21.71 1.84 13.26
C GLU A 355 23.14 2.35 12.99
N GLY A 356 23.34 3.66 12.86
CA GLY A 356 24.66 4.28 12.64
C GLY A 356 24.90 4.78 11.21
N VAL A 357 23.87 4.80 10.35
CA VAL A 357 23.97 5.38 9.01
C VAL A 357 24.09 6.89 9.12
N ARG A 358 25.20 7.46 8.64
CA ARG A 358 25.37 8.92 8.57
C ARG A 358 24.60 9.46 7.37
N ILE A 359 23.89 10.57 7.53
CA ILE A 359 23.25 11.27 6.40
C ILE A 359 23.90 12.63 6.21
N GLU A 360 24.56 12.80 5.08
CA GLU A 360 25.16 14.04 4.63
C GLU A 360 24.17 14.82 3.76
N PHE A 361 23.45 15.74 4.39
CA PHE A 361 22.53 16.64 3.69
C PHE A 361 23.26 17.71 2.89
N LEU A 362 22.54 18.31 1.94
CA LEU A 362 23.02 19.40 1.11
C LEU A 362 24.36 19.06 0.42
N ALA A 363 24.45 17.83 -0.10
CA ALA A 363 25.63 17.35 -0.83
C ALA A 363 25.21 16.55 -2.06
N ALA A 364 25.93 16.73 -3.18
CA ALA A 364 25.76 15.88 -4.35
C ALA A 364 27.12 15.54 -4.99
N PRO A 365 27.21 14.40 -5.70
CA PRO A 365 28.45 13.98 -6.34
C PRO A 365 28.74 14.81 -7.59
N ILE A 366 30.04 15.05 -7.83
CA ILE A 366 30.59 15.63 -9.07
C ILE A 366 31.31 14.56 -9.88
N GLU A 367 32.10 13.72 -9.21
CA GLU A 367 32.97 12.71 -9.83
C GLU A 367 33.21 11.55 -8.84
N ILE A 368 33.29 10.33 -9.36
CA ILE A 368 33.73 9.16 -8.63
C ILE A 368 35.22 8.97 -8.90
N LEU A 369 36.02 9.07 -7.84
CA LEU A 369 37.46 8.89 -7.91
C LEU A 369 37.78 7.40 -7.97
N THR A 370 38.56 6.99 -8.96
CA THR A 370 38.89 5.58 -9.19
C THR A 370 40.38 5.31 -9.11
N GLN A 371 40.73 4.12 -8.60
CA GLN A 371 42.06 3.56 -8.59
C GLN A 371 41.95 2.09 -9.04
N ASP A 372 42.74 1.70 -10.05
CA ASP A 372 42.71 0.34 -10.63
C ASP A 372 41.31 -0.14 -11.05
N GLY A 373 40.50 0.76 -11.61
CA GLY A 373 39.14 0.47 -12.06
C GLY A 373 38.09 0.32 -10.93
N ARG A 374 38.46 0.67 -9.68
CA ARG A 374 37.60 0.61 -8.51
C ARG A 374 37.48 1.97 -7.82
N VAL A 375 36.35 2.20 -7.14
CA VAL A 375 36.13 3.39 -6.30
C VAL A 375 37.19 3.48 -5.21
N ALA A 376 37.83 4.65 -5.12
CA ALA A 376 38.70 5.08 -4.02
C ALA A 376 38.11 6.28 -3.24
N GLY A 377 37.15 6.99 -3.83
CA GLY A 377 36.46 8.11 -3.20
C GLY A 377 35.40 8.72 -4.09
N ILE A 378 34.73 9.74 -3.59
CA ILE A 378 33.74 10.51 -4.34
C ILE A 378 33.94 11.99 -4.05
N GLN A 379 34.11 12.77 -5.12
CA GLN A 379 34.15 14.23 -5.05
C GLN A 379 32.72 14.75 -5.04
N CYS A 380 32.43 15.65 -4.11
CA CYS A 380 31.10 16.20 -3.85
C CYS A 380 31.15 17.72 -3.82
N ILE A 381 29.99 18.35 -3.96
CA ILE A 381 29.79 19.80 -3.79
C ILE A 381 28.67 20.07 -2.79
N ARG A 382 28.79 21.15 -2.01
CA ARG A 382 27.69 21.59 -1.13
C ARG A 382 26.56 22.21 -1.94
N MET A 383 25.36 22.04 -1.41
CA MET A 383 24.13 22.57 -1.97
C MET A 383 23.52 23.60 -1.03
N GLU A 384 22.78 24.55 -1.59
CA GLU A 384 21.82 25.37 -0.86
C GLU A 384 20.41 25.16 -1.44
N LEU A 385 19.38 25.48 -0.66
CA LEU A 385 18.00 25.36 -1.11
C LEU A 385 17.54 26.66 -1.80
N GLY A 386 17.18 26.56 -3.07
CA GLY A 386 16.47 27.60 -3.80
C GLY A 386 14.95 27.50 -3.67
N GLU A 387 14.25 28.01 -4.68
CA GLU A 387 12.79 27.99 -4.75
C GLU A 387 12.21 26.58 -4.93
N PRO A 388 10.97 26.33 -4.49
CA PRO A 388 10.25 25.08 -4.75
C PRO A 388 10.18 24.72 -6.24
N ASP A 389 10.35 23.43 -6.55
CA ASP A 389 10.13 22.85 -7.86
C ASP A 389 8.64 22.46 -8.07
N LYS A 390 8.33 21.87 -9.24
CA LYS A 390 6.96 21.40 -9.56
C LYS A 390 6.42 20.33 -8.60
N SER A 391 7.29 19.65 -7.86
CA SER A 391 6.90 18.70 -6.82
C SER A 391 6.70 19.36 -5.45
N GLY A 392 6.83 20.69 -5.37
CA GLY A 392 6.75 21.46 -4.12
C GLY A 392 8.03 21.44 -3.29
N ARG A 393 9.07 20.71 -3.72
CA ARG A 393 10.33 20.56 -2.97
C ARG A 393 11.33 21.61 -3.42
N ARG A 394 12.06 22.21 -2.48
CA ARG A 394 13.07 23.22 -2.80
C ARG A 394 14.18 22.66 -3.70
N ARG A 395 14.56 23.44 -4.72
CA ARG A 395 15.60 23.04 -5.68
C ARG A 395 16.97 23.11 -5.01
N PRO A 396 17.82 22.08 -5.16
CA PRO A 396 19.21 22.16 -4.73
C PRO A 396 20.01 22.99 -5.72
N ILE A 397 20.78 23.96 -5.22
CA ILE A 397 21.65 24.84 -6.02
C ILE A 397 23.10 24.60 -5.56
N PRO A 398 24.04 24.29 -6.46
CA PRO A 398 25.45 24.09 -6.07
C PRO A 398 26.10 25.36 -5.56
N VAL A 399 26.79 25.26 -4.42
CA VAL A 399 27.59 26.35 -3.84
C VAL A 399 29.00 26.26 -4.44
N LYS A 400 29.37 27.19 -5.32
CA LYS A 400 30.69 27.18 -5.99
C LYS A 400 31.83 27.28 -4.98
N GLY A 401 32.92 26.52 -5.18
CA GLY A 401 34.10 26.56 -4.31
C GLY A 401 33.93 25.79 -3.00
N SER A 402 32.87 24.98 -2.89
CA SER A 402 32.56 24.16 -1.70
C SER A 402 32.84 22.67 -1.92
N GLU A 403 33.68 22.35 -2.91
CA GLU A 403 34.00 20.98 -3.27
C GLU A 403 34.77 20.28 -2.15
N PHE A 404 34.43 19.02 -1.89
CA PHE A 404 35.07 18.20 -0.88
C PHE A 404 35.06 16.73 -1.29
N THR A 405 35.94 15.93 -0.70
CA THR A 405 36.08 14.50 -1.01
C THR A 405 35.65 13.65 0.16
N ILE A 406 34.90 12.58 -0.12
CA ILE A 406 34.59 11.52 0.82
C ILE A 406 35.32 10.26 0.35
N GLU A 407 36.14 9.66 1.22
CA GLU A 407 36.74 8.36 0.95
C GLU A 407 35.67 7.26 0.89
N ALA A 408 35.74 6.41 -0.12
CA ALA A 408 34.76 5.36 -0.34
C ALA A 408 35.40 4.16 -1.04
N THR A 409 34.97 2.96 -0.66
CA THR A 409 35.30 1.70 -1.32
C THR A 409 34.16 1.19 -2.19
N ALA A 410 32.98 1.80 -2.12
CA ALA A 410 31.86 1.52 -3.03
C ALA A 410 30.90 2.72 -3.09
N VAL A 411 30.23 2.89 -4.23
CA VAL A 411 29.18 3.89 -4.42
C VAL A 411 27.89 3.21 -4.88
N ILE A 412 26.76 3.56 -4.28
CA ILE A 412 25.44 3.03 -4.64
C ILE A 412 24.51 4.18 -5.04
N SER A 413 24.07 4.21 -6.30
CA SER A 413 23.12 5.19 -6.83
C SER A 413 21.67 4.81 -6.52
N GLY A 414 21.03 5.53 -5.60
CA GLY A 414 19.62 5.42 -5.22
C GLY A 414 18.77 6.60 -5.70
N ILE A 415 19.07 7.16 -6.88
CA ILE A 415 18.43 8.40 -7.36
C ILE A 415 17.16 8.19 -8.21
N GLY A 416 16.76 6.94 -8.45
CA GLY A 416 15.57 6.60 -9.21
C GLY A 416 15.67 5.27 -9.94
N GLN A 417 14.57 4.90 -10.59
CA GLN A 417 14.44 3.68 -11.39
C GLN A 417 13.62 3.94 -12.65
N GLN A 418 13.76 3.06 -13.63
CA GLN A 418 13.06 3.10 -14.91
C GLN A 418 12.61 1.69 -15.33
N PRO A 419 11.54 1.59 -16.15
CA PRO A 419 11.18 0.36 -16.82
C PRO A 419 12.28 -0.13 -17.77
N ASP A 420 12.37 -1.45 -17.92
CA ASP A 420 13.16 -2.06 -18.97
C ASP A 420 12.21 -2.64 -20.04
N LEU A 421 11.97 -1.85 -21.08
CA LEU A 421 11.13 -2.22 -22.23
C LEU A 421 11.96 -2.77 -23.40
N ALA A 422 13.28 -2.88 -23.22
CA ALA A 422 14.18 -3.37 -24.26
C ALA A 422 13.91 -4.86 -24.54
N GLY A 423 14.05 -5.23 -25.83
CA GLY A 423 13.74 -6.55 -26.33
C GLY A 423 12.24 -6.76 -26.44
N GLY A 424 11.55 -6.10 -27.37
CA GLY A 424 10.18 -6.46 -27.78
C GLY A 424 8.99 -5.73 -27.13
N LEU A 425 9.19 -4.83 -26.16
CA LEU A 425 8.10 -4.03 -25.57
C LEU A 425 8.19 -2.53 -25.89
N MET A 426 9.15 -2.13 -26.73
CA MET A 426 9.44 -0.73 -27.04
C MET A 426 8.27 0.02 -27.70
N GLU A 427 7.37 -0.68 -28.39
CA GLU A 427 6.16 -0.06 -28.98
C GLU A 427 5.18 0.49 -27.92
N LEU A 428 5.27 0.01 -26.68
CA LEU A 428 4.47 0.50 -25.56
C LEU A 428 5.08 1.74 -24.90
N ALA A 429 6.35 2.03 -25.20
CA ALA A 429 7.10 3.12 -24.58
C ALA A 429 6.65 4.48 -25.12
N ASN A 430 6.51 5.44 -24.22
CA ASN A 430 6.50 6.85 -24.56
C ASN A 430 7.94 7.37 -24.74
N GLN A 431 8.08 8.63 -25.15
CA GLN A 431 9.37 9.31 -25.37
C GLN A 431 10.31 9.36 -24.15
N TRP A 432 9.81 9.03 -22.96
CA TRP A 432 10.56 9.02 -21.70
C TRP A 432 10.86 7.60 -21.18
N GLY A 433 10.49 6.55 -21.93
CA GLY A 433 10.70 5.16 -21.54
C GLY A 433 9.69 4.59 -20.53
N TRP A 434 8.51 5.22 -20.39
CA TRP A 434 7.39 4.74 -19.56
C TRP A 434 6.21 4.32 -20.42
N ILE A 435 5.22 3.63 -19.85
CA ILE A 435 3.97 3.32 -20.55
C ILE A 435 2.89 4.34 -20.19
N ASN A 436 2.15 4.82 -21.19
CA ASN A 436 0.95 5.63 -20.98
C ASN A 436 -0.30 4.76 -21.15
N ILE A 437 -1.33 5.06 -20.35
CA ILE A 437 -2.65 4.43 -20.47
C ILE A 437 -3.74 5.48 -20.67
N ARG A 438 -4.80 5.09 -21.38
CA ARG A 438 -6.02 5.88 -21.56
C ARG A 438 -6.96 5.72 -20.35
N ASN A 439 -8.07 6.46 -20.33
CA ASN A 439 -9.06 6.40 -19.24
C ASN A 439 -9.67 5.01 -19.02
N ASN A 440 -9.77 4.21 -20.09
CA ASN A 440 -10.21 2.82 -20.05
C ASN A 440 -9.11 1.83 -19.61
N ARG A 441 -7.95 2.33 -19.16
CA ARG A 441 -6.78 1.57 -18.69
C ARG A 441 -6.02 0.79 -19.77
N GLN A 442 -6.40 0.91 -21.04
CA GLN A 442 -5.65 0.33 -22.15
C GLN A 442 -4.45 1.21 -22.53
N THR A 443 -3.44 0.59 -23.15
CA THR A 443 -2.28 1.27 -23.72
C THR A 443 -2.64 1.92 -25.07
N GLY A 444 -1.64 2.14 -25.93
CA GLY A 444 -1.85 2.47 -27.33
C GLY A 444 -2.52 1.33 -28.11
N LEU A 445 -2.31 0.07 -27.70
CA LEU A 445 -2.76 -1.15 -28.38
C LEU A 445 -4.08 -1.66 -27.79
N ASP A 446 -5.00 -2.08 -28.66
CA ASP A 446 -6.27 -2.65 -28.25
C ASP A 446 -6.08 -4.01 -27.54
N GLY A 447 -6.82 -4.23 -26.46
CA GLY A 447 -6.71 -5.44 -25.63
C GLY A 447 -5.46 -5.51 -24.74
N VAL A 448 -4.59 -4.49 -24.78
CA VAL A 448 -3.38 -4.40 -23.96
C VAL A 448 -3.58 -3.34 -22.87
N PHE A 449 -3.32 -3.72 -21.63
CA PHE A 449 -3.47 -2.90 -20.43
C PHE A 449 -2.12 -2.78 -19.73
N ALA A 450 -1.94 -1.76 -18.90
CA ALA A 450 -0.71 -1.62 -18.10
C ALA A 450 -0.99 -1.01 -16.72
N GLY A 451 -0.13 -1.29 -15.74
CA GLY A 451 -0.28 -0.72 -14.40
C GLY A 451 0.88 -1.01 -13.45
N GLY A 452 0.85 -0.34 -12.30
CA GLY A 452 1.95 -0.31 -11.34
C GLY A 452 3.05 0.66 -11.75
N ASP A 453 4.26 0.40 -11.29
CA ASP A 453 5.39 1.33 -11.44
C ASP A 453 5.83 1.56 -12.89
N VAL A 454 5.40 0.72 -13.84
CA VAL A 454 5.66 0.94 -15.28
C VAL A 454 4.99 2.22 -15.81
N LEU A 455 3.97 2.72 -15.10
CA LEU A 455 3.28 4.00 -15.38
C LEU A 455 3.93 5.19 -14.66
N GLY A 456 4.96 4.95 -13.85
CA GLY A 456 5.58 5.94 -12.98
C GLY A 456 5.68 5.42 -11.55
N LEU A 457 6.84 5.62 -10.93
CA LEU A 457 7.15 5.14 -9.58
C LEU A 457 6.07 5.54 -8.57
N GLY A 458 5.75 4.61 -7.68
CA GLY A 458 4.86 4.84 -6.56
C GLY A 458 5.14 3.86 -5.43
N ILE A 459 4.15 3.75 -4.54
CA ILE A 459 4.20 2.83 -3.41
C ILE A 459 3.47 1.54 -3.75
N SER A 460 3.82 0.43 -3.11
CA SER A 460 3.26 -0.89 -3.41
C SER A 460 1.73 -0.94 -3.36
N SER A 461 1.09 -0.21 -2.43
CA SER A 461 -0.38 -0.12 -2.35
C SER A 461 -1.01 0.59 -3.55
N ARG A 462 -0.32 1.54 -4.19
CA ARG A 462 -0.78 2.14 -5.46
C ARG A 462 -0.78 1.07 -6.56
N SER A 463 0.26 0.25 -6.63
CA SER A 463 0.35 -0.87 -7.58
C SER A 463 -0.79 -1.87 -7.37
N VAL A 464 -1.13 -2.22 -6.13
CA VAL A 464 -2.33 -3.05 -5.84
C VAL A 464 -3.62 -2.39 -6.34
N GLY A 465 -3.80 -1.10 -6.06
CA GLY A 465 -4.95 -0.33 -6.54
C GLY A 465 -5.08 -0.30 -8.06
N GLU A 466 -3.97 -0.09 -8.78
CA GLU A 466 -3.95 -0.08 -10.24
C GLU A 466 -4.21 -1.46 -10.84
N GLY A 467 -3.62 -2.53 -10.28
CA GLY A 467 -3.93 -3.91 -10.68
C GLY A 467 -5.41 -4.26 -10.55
N ARG A 468 -6.04 -3.84 -9.46
CA ARG A 468 -7.48 -4.03 -9.24
C ARG A 468 -8.34 -3.28 -10.25
N LYS A 469 -8.01 -2.03 -10.56
CA LYS A 469 -8.72 -1.22 -11.56
C LYS A 469 -8.52 -1.80 -12.96
N ALA A 470 -7.31 -2.26 -13.28
CA ALA A 470 -7.02 -2.93 -14.55
C ALA A 470 -7.85 -4.21 -14.71
N ALA A 471 -7.97 -5.05 -13.67
CA ALA A 471 -8.84 -6.23 -13.73
C ALA A 471 -10.31 -5.90 -14.03
N GLN A 472 -10.84 -4.80 -13.49
CA GLN A 472 -12.20 -4.33 -13.82
C GLN A 472 -12.30 -3.84 -15.26
N ALA A 473 -11.28 -3.16 -15.76
CA ALA A 473 -11.22 -2.68 -17.15
C ALA A 473 -11.09 -3.83 -18.16
N ILE A 474 -10.26 -4.82 -17.87
CA ILE A 474 -10.10 -6.05 -18.65
C ILE A 474 -11.44 -6.80 -18.70
N GLU A 475 -12.11 -6.98 -17.55
CA GLU A 475 -13.44 -7.60 -17.53
C GLU A 475 -14.46 -6.82 -18.36
N ALA A 476 -14.47 -5.48 -18.28
CA ALA A 476 -15.38 -4.67 -19.09
C ALA A 476 -15.10 -4.90 -20.60
N TYR A 477 -13.83 -4.81 -21.01
CA TYR A 477 -13.39 -5.03 -22.39
C TYR A 477 -13.78 -6.42 -22.92
N LEU A 478 -13.47 -7.49 -22.17
CA LEU A 478 -13.79 -8.87 -22.57
C LEU A 478 -15.30 -9.14 -22.69
N ASN A 479 -16.13 -8.35 -22.01
CA ASN A 479 -17.58 -8.45 -22.11
C ASN A 479 -18.19 -7.41 -23.07
N GLY A 480 -17.38 -6.70 -23.87
CA GLY A 480 -17.87 -5.67 -24.80
C GLY A 480 -18.52 -4.48 -24.10
N ARG A 481 -18.15 -4.20 -22.85
CA ARG A 481 -18.68 -3.10 -22.03
C ARG A 481 -17.66 -1.99 -21.89
N GLU A 482 -18.14 -0.76 -21.79
CA GLU A 482 -17.31 0.38 -21.46
C GLU A 482 -16.86 0.33 -19.99
N TYR A 483 -15.56 0.54 -19.74
CA TYR A 483 -15.05 0.70 -18.38
C TYR A 483 -15.50 2.05 -17.80
N LYS A 484 -16.26 2.01 -16.70
CA LYS A 484 -16.66 3.20 -15.96
C LYS A 484 -15.93 3.25 -14.62
N PRO A 485 -15.10 4.28 -14.36
CA PRO A 485 -14.50 4.45 -13.06
C PRO A 485 -15.59 4.69 -12.01
N LEU A 486 -15.35 4.21 -10.78
CA LEU A 486 -16.27 4.50 -9.67
C LEU A 486 -16.30 6.01 -9.41
N PRO A 487 -17.47 6.58 -9.07
CA PRO A 487 -17.59 7.99 -8.77
C PRO A 487 -16.72 8.37 -7.57
N MET A 488 -16.10 9.55 -7.62
CA MET A 488 -15.38 10.10 -6.47
C MET A 488 -16.39 10.50 -5.40
N ILE A 489 -16.34 9.82 -4.26
CA ILE A 489 -17.15 10.13 -3.08
C ILE A 489 -16.32 11.04 -2.18
N ARG A 490 -16.85 12.21 -1.81
CA ARG A 490 -16.14 13.12 -0.91
C ARG A 490 -15.96 12.47 0.48
N PRO A 491 -14.76 12.52 1.06
CA PRO A 491 -14.55 12.01 2.40
C PRO A 491 -15.22 12.91 3.45
N ILE A 492 -15.70 12.29 4.52
CA ILE A 492 -16.22 13.01 5.68
C ILE A 492 -15.09 13.77 6.38
N LYS A 493 -15.33 15.06 6.63
CA LYS A 493 -14.36 15.94 7.31
C LYS A 493 -14.49 15.84 8.83
N GLU A 494 -13.41 16.16 9.52
CA GLU A 494 -13.33 16.28 10.98
C GLU A 494 -14.39 17.22 11.57
N THR A 495 -14.78 18.27 10.85
CA THR A 495 -15.82 19.22 11.29
C THR A 495 -17.22 18.61 11.42
N HIS A 496 -17.44 17.43 10.85
CA HIS A 496 -18.71 16.70 10.91
C HIS A 496 -18.71 15.62 12.01
N LEU A 497 -17.64 15.51 12.79
CA LEU A 497 -17.51 14.53 13.87
C LEU A 497 -17.65 15.20 15.25
N ARG A 498 -18.02 14.42 16.26
CA ARG A 498 -18.03 14.85 17.68
C ARG A 498 -16.88 14.18 18.41
N PHE A 499 -15.76 14.88 18.51
CA PHE A 499 -14.51 14.34 19.05
C PHE A 499 -14.60 14.03 20.56
N ASP A 500 -15.46 14.75 21.28
CA ASP A 500 -15.77 14.61 22.70
C ASP A 500 -16.48 13.30 23.04
N TYR A 501 -17.21 12.71 22.08
CA TYR A 501 -17.81 11.38 22.26
C TYR A 501 -16.74 10.27 22.39
N TYR A 502 -15.62 10.41 21.68
CA TYR A 502 -14.58 9.38 21.64
C TYR A 502 -13.58 9.60 22.77
N LYS A 503 -13.48 8.62 23.67
CA LYS A 503 -12.47 8.63 24.74
C LYS A 503 -11.06 8.55 24.16
N ASP A 504 -10.13 9.25 24.78
CA ASP A 504 -8.70 9.12 24.49
C ASP A 504 -8.22 7.74 24.95
N ALA A 505 -7.35 7.12 24.17
CA ALA A 505 -6.74 5.84 24.49
C ALA A 505 -5.34 5.76 23.84
N PRO A 506 -4.32 5.30 24.57
CA PRO A 506 -2.95 5.29 24.05
C PRO A 506 -2.86 4.49 22.74
N ARG A 507 -2.13 5.04 21.76
CA ARG A 507 -1.83 4.36 20.50
C ARG A 507 -0.87 3.21 20.76
N HIS A 508 -1.18 2.03 20.23
CA HIS A 508 -0.25 0.90 20.29
C HIS A 508 0.82 1.03 19.21
N GLU A 509 2.04 1.36 19.63
CA GLU A 509 3.20 1.49 18.75
C GLU A 509 3.82 0.13 18.40
N LYS A 510 4.38 0.02 17.19
CA LYS A 510 5.19 -1.14 16.83
C LYS A 510 6.50 -1.15 17.64
N LYS A 511 6.84 -2.31 18.20
CA LYS A 511 8.12 -2.52 18.89
C LYS A 511 9.17 -2.94 17.88
N SER A 512 10.37 -2.40 18.00
CA SER A 512 11.52 -2.78 17.17
C SER A 512 12.64 -3.38 18.02
N LEU A 513 13.45 -4.26 17.41
CA LEU A 513 14.66 -4.78 18.05
C LEU A 513 15.64 -3.65 18.40
N PRO A 514 16.56 -3.82 19.36
CA PRO A 514 17.65 -2.87 19.60
C PRO A 514 18.54 -2.67 18.36
N ALA A 515 19.10 -1.47 18.18
CA ALA A 515 19.89 -1.14 16.98
C ALA A 515 21.10 -2.07 16.80
N GLU A 516 21.74 -2.45 17.90
CA GLU A 516 22.92 -3.31 17.95
C GLU A 516 22.62 -4.75 17.50
N GLU A 517 21.37 -5.19 17.63
CA GLU A 517 20.91 -6.51 17.16
C GLU A 517 20.51 -6.47 15.69
N ARG A 518 19.94 -5.35 15.21
CA ARG A 518 19.50 -5.19 13.82
C ARG A 518 20.63 -5.29 12.81
N ILE A 519 21.80 -4.76 13.17
CA ILE A 519 22.99 -4.73 12.28
C ILE A 519 23.66 -6.10 12.16
N ARG A 520 23.36 -7.06 13.06
CA ARG A 520 23.98 -8.39 13.07
C ARG A 520 23.35 -9.37 12.09
N GLY A 521 22.20 -9.04 11.52
CA GLY A 521 21.48 -10.00 10.69
C GLY A 521 20.30 -9.42 9.90
N PHE A 522 19.54 -10.34 9.32
CA PHE A 522 18.37 -10.04 8.49
C PHE A 522 17.06 -10.49 9.14
N GLN A 523 17.09 -10.67 10.46
CA GLN A 523 15.89 -10.96 11.25
C GLN A 523 14.86 -9.82 11.16
N GLU A 524 13.59 -10.19 11.15
CA GLU A 524 12.49 -9.22 11.07
C GLU A 524 12.56 -8.23 12.24
N ILE A 525 12.63 -6.94 11.93
CA ILE A 525 12.97 -5.91 12.93
C ILE A 525 11.78 -5.46 13.78
N TYR A 526 10.56 -5.53 13.25
CA TYR A 526 9.36 -5.07 13.93
C TYR A 526 8.55 -6.25 14.44
N GLN A 527 7.99 -6.13 15.63
CA GLN A 527 7.02 -7.08 16.17
C GLN A 527 5.59 -6.64 15.83
N ARG A 528 4.70 -7.61 15.55
CA ARG A 528 3.27 -7.35 15.39
C ARG A 528 2.64 -7.00 16.75
N LEU A 529 1.50 -6.32 16.73
CA LEU A 529 0.68 -6.18 17.94
C LEU A 529 0.18 -7.56 18.40
N THR A 530 -0.01 -7.71 19.71
CA THR A 530 -0.79 -8.81 20.27
C THR A 530 -2.26 -8.69 19.85
N ARG A 531 -3.03 -9.78 19.98
CA ARG A 531 -4.46 -9.77 19.65
C ARG A 531 -5.24 -8.77 20.52
N ASP A 532 -4.90 -8.67 21.80
CA ASP A 532 -5.56 -7.74 22.72
C ASP A 532 -5.24 -6.28 22.37
N GLU A 533 -3.97 -5.98 22.04
CA GLU A 533 -3.57 -4.66 21.54
C GLU A 533 -4.29 -4.33 20.22
N ALA A 534 -4.45 -5.31 19.31
CA ALA A 534 -5.19 -5.11 18.07
C ALA A 534 -6.68 -4.82 18.32
N VAL A 535 -7.32 -5.53 19.25
CA VAL A 535 -8.71 -5.25 19.66
C VAL A 535 -8.83 -3.86 20.30
N ALA A 536 -7.89 -3.49 21.17
CA ALA A 536 -7.84 -2.16 21.76
C ALA A 536 -7.68 -1.07 20.69
N GLU A 537 -6.80 -1.29 19.72
CA GLU A 537 -6.57 -0.38 18.60
C GLU A 537 -7.80 -0.25 17.69
N ALA A 538 -8.50 -1.36 17.41
CA ALA A 538 -9.77 -1.36 16.68
C ALA A 538 -10.83 -0.51 17.39
N LYS A 539 -10.92 -0.60 18.73
CA LYS A 539 -11.84 0.20 19.55
C LYS A 539 -11.53 1.71 19.53
N ARG A 540 -10.34 2.13 19.08
CA ARG A 540 -10.00 3.56 18.85
C ARG A 540 -10.62 4.11 17.56
N CYS A 541 -11.09 3.28 16.65
CA CYS A 541 -11.70 3.73 15.39
C CYS A 541 -12.97 4.57 15.63
N MET A 542 -13.01 5.80 15.09
CA MET A 542 -14.16 6.69 15.24
C MET A 542 -15.33 6.36 14.28
N SER A 543 -15.22 5.30 13.48
CA SER A 543 -16.25 4.89 12.51
C SER A 543 -16.76 6.04 11.61
N CYS A 544 -15.88 6.99 11.26
CA CYS A 544 -16.21 8.23 10.53
C CYS A 544 -17.16 7.95 9.37
N GLY A 545 -18.37 8.50 9.37
CA GLY A 545 -19.37 8.36 8.31
C GLY A 545 -20.13 7.04 8.25
N LEU A 546 -20.13 6.23 9.32
CA LEU A 546 -20.87 4.96 9.42
C LEU A 546 -21.50 4.80 10.81
N CYS A 547 -22.78 4.46 10.88
CA CYS A 547 -23.42 4.14 12.15
C CYS A 547 -22.73 2.94 12.83
N PHE A 548 -22.35 3.11 14.09
CA PHE A 548 -21.78 2.07 14.95
C PHE A 548 -22.66 1.81 16.19
N ASN A 549 -23.96 2.11 16.09
CA ASN A 549 -24.99 1.72 17.04
C ASN A 549 -24.84 2.34 18.45
N CYS A 550 -24.33 3.58 18.54
CA CYS A 550 -24.11 4.31 19.79
C CYS A 550 -25.38 4.78 20.53
N ASP A 551 -26.56 4.60 19.94
CA ASP A 551 -27.88 5.01 20.46
C ASP A 551 -28.10 6.51 20.72
N GLN A 552 -27.13 7.39 20.47
CA GLN A 552 -27.28 8.84 20.71
C GLN A 552 -28.51 9.42 19.98
N CYS A 553 -28.71 9.11 18.70
CA CYS A 553 -29.88 9.58 17.94
C CYS A 553 -31.21 9.03 18.43
N ARG A 554 -31.21 7.88 19.10
CA ARG A 554 -32.39 7.28 19.70
C ARG A 554 -32.69 7.93 21.06
N ILE A 555 -31.68 8.02 21.92
CA ILE A 555 -31.80 8.54 23.30
C ILE A 555 -32.20 10.01 23.32
N TYR A 556 -31.62 10.83 22.44
CA TYR A 556 -31.88 12.27 22.41
C TYR A 556 -33.07 12.66 21.51
N CYS A 557 -33.82 11.70 20.97
CA CYS A 557 -34.97 12.02 20.11
C CYS A 557 -36.17 12.45 20.97
N PRO A 558 -36.60 13.72 20.96
CA PRO A 558 -37.68 14.20 21.82
C PRO A 558 -39.07 13.68 21.42
N ARG A 559 -39.18 13.08 20.23
CA ARG A 559 -40.43 12.57 19.66
C ARG A 559 -40.48 11.04 19.60
N GLU A 560 -39.44 10.36 20.12
CA GLU A 560 -39.29 8.90 20.00
C GLU A 560 -39.45 8.42 18.55
N ALA A 561 -39.03 9.26 17.60
CA ALA A 561 -39.14 8.99 16.17
C ALA A 561 -38.02 8.06 15.68
N VAL A 562 -36.92 7.93 16.43
CA VAL A 562 -35.80 7.09 16.03
C VAL A 562 -35.90 5.72 16.71
N SER A 563 -35.83 4.65 15.92
CA SER A 563 -35.82 3.27 16.40
C SER A 563 -34.60 2.51 15.86
N ARG A 564 -34.34 1.31 16.41
CA ARG A 564 -33.19 0.49 16.06
C ARG A 564 -33.58 -0.96 15.78
N ASP A 565 -33.03 -1.55 14.72
CA ASP A 565 -33.09 -2.97 14.39
C ASP A 565 -31.68 -3.57 14.40
N LEU A 566 -31.41 -4.45 15.37
CA LEU A 566 -30.13 -5.12 15.54
C LEU A 566 -29.95 -6.34 14.63
N ALA A 567 -31.01 -6.80 13.96
CA ALA A 567 -30.90 -7.82 12.94
C ALA A 567 -30.25 -7.28 11.65
N ARG A 568 -30.19 -5.95 11.49
CA ARG A 568 -29.54 -5.31 10.34
C ARG A 568 -28.03 -5.19 10.50
N PRO A 569 -27.28 -5.20 9.39
CA PRO A 569 -25.86 -4.96 9.44
C PRO A 569 -25.55 -3.58 10.00
N MET A 570 -24.41 -3.48 10.67
CA MET A 570 -23.87 -2.23 11.16
C MET A 570 -23.80 -1.18 10.05
N GLY A 571 -24.12 0.08 10.40
CA GLY A 571 -24.39 1.13 9.44
C GLY A 571 -25.88 1.28 9.12
N GLN A 572 -26.69 0.22 9.15
CA GLN A 572 -28.10 0.26 8.72
C GLN A 572 -29.11 0.05 9.85
N VAL A 573 -28.66 0.11 11.10
CA VAL A 573 -29.51 -0.28 12.24
C VAL A 573 -30.53 0.77 12.65
N MET A 574 -30.34 2.04 12.29
CA MET A 574 -31.17 3.15 12.76
C MET A 574 -32.24 3.52 11.75
N PHE A 575 -33.43 3.86 12.25
CA PHE A 575 -34.59 4.23 11.44
C PHE A 575 -35.26 5.46 12.01
N THR A 576 -35.84 6.28 11.14
CA THR A 576 -36.68 7.39 11.55
C THR A 576 -38.11 7.14 11.09
N ASP A 577 -39.04 7.15 12.04
CA ASP A 577 -40.47 7.27 11.81
C ASP A 577 -40.78 8.73 11.46
N TYR A 578 -40.90 9.00 10.17
CA TYR A 578 -41.18 10.34 9.66
C TYR A 578 -42.57 10.86 10.02
N THR A 579 -43.49 10.00 10.49
CA THR A 579 -44.79 10.46 11.00
C THR A 579 -44.68 11.12 12.38
N LYS A 580 -43.62 10.79 13.15
CA LYS A 580 -43.32 11.37 14.46
C LYS A 580 -42.27 12.48 14.39
N CYS A 581 -41.37 12.41 13.41
CA CYS A 581 -40.28 13.35 13.26
C CYS A 581 -40.80 14.75 12.95
N ASN A 582 -40.37 15.74 13.73
CA ASN A 582 -40.65 17.16 13.47
C ASN A 582 -39.44 17.91 12.86
N GLY A 583 -38.37 17.18 12.55
CA GLY A 583 -37.15 17.76 12.00
C GLY A 583 -36.45 18.75 12.93
N CYS A 584 -36.21 18.38 14.20
CA CYS A 584 -35.52 19.25 15.18
C CYS A 584 -33.98 19.23 15.07
N HIS A 585 -33.40 18.47 14.14
CA HIS A 585 -31.96 18.32 13.89
C HIS A 585 -31.11 17.70 15.03
N ILE A 586 -31.67 17.46 16.22
CA ILE A 586 -30.94 16.92 17.39
C ILE A 586 -30.19 15.62 17.02
N CYS A 587 -30.85 14.70 16.31
CA CYS A 587 -30.26 13.42 15.91
C CYS A 587 -29.02 13.56 15.00
N SER A 588 -28.93 14.62 14.18
CA SER A 588 -27.73 14.91 13.40
C SER A 588 -26.69 15.63 14.26
N LEU A 589 -27.14 16.57 15.10
CA LEU A 589 -26.27 17.34 15.99
C LEU A 589 -25.52 16.47 17.01
N ILE A 590 -26.14 15.41 17.53
CA ILE A 590 -25.49 14.50 18.49
C ILE A 590 -24.75 13.34 17.80
N CYS A 591 -24.79 13.23 16.47
CA CYS A 591 -24.26 12.05 15.76
C CYS A 591 -22.73 12.08 15.80
N PRO A 592 -22.07 11.15 16.49
CA PRO A 592 -20.64 11.31 16.74
C PRO A 592 -19.79 11.05 15.50
N CYS A 593 -20.28 10.22 14.57
CA CYS A 593 -19.57 9.86 13.33
C CYS A 593 -20.06 10.64 12.11
N GLY A 594 -20.99 11.59 12.26
CA GLY A 594 -21.54 12.37 11.15
C GLY A 594 -22.28 11.53 10.09
N TYR A 595 -22.91 10.43 10.48
CA TYR A 595 -23.67 9.54 9.57
C TYR A 595 -25.06 10.07 9.19
N ILE A 596 -25.56 11.07 9.91
CA ILE A 596 -26.91 11.61 9.75
C ILE A 596 -26.79 13.00 9.11
N GLU A 597 -27.29 13.12 7.88
CA GLU A 597 -27.44 14.40 7.19
C GLU A 597 -28.88 14.90 7.34
N MET A 598 -29.05 16.22 7.37
CA MET A 598 -30.36 16.86 7.44
C MET A 598 -30.75 17.39 6.07
N GLY A 599 -31.97 17.11 5.64
CA GLY A 599 -32.46 17.48 4.32
C GLY A 599 -32.53 16.27 3.39
N MET A 600 -33.62 16.22 2.61
CA MET A 600 -34.04 15.08 1.76
C MET A 600 -34.57 13.87 2.53
N GLY A 601 -35.12 14.09 3.73
CA GLY A 601 -35.82 13.09 4.53
C GLY A 601 -37.29 12.92 4.13
N LEU A 602 -37.55 12.78 2.84
CA LEU A 602 -38.41 11.75 2.26
C LEU A 602 -37.96 11.61 0.79
#